data_AF-A0A7S1XCT0-F1
#
_entry.id   AF-A0A7S1XCT0-F1
#
_cell.length_a   1.000
_cell.length_b   1.000
_cell.length_c   1.000
_cell.angle_alpha   90.00
_cell.angle_beta   90.00
_cell.angle_gamma   90.00
#
_symmetry.space_group_name_H-M   'P 1'
#
loop_
_entity.id
_entity.type
_entity.pdbx_description
1 polymer ?
#
loop_
_entity_poly.entity_id
_entity_poly.type
_entity_poly.pdbx_seq_one_letter_code
_entity_poly.pdbx_strand_id
1 'polypeptide(L)'
;MDRLVMSLLMMLMVWVSYGKGDETDEKLQMGVLKRPEHCVRRVKNGDVVFVHYEGKLADGTPFDSSYERGDPFSFKVGQGMVIQGWDQGLLGMCPGEIRKLIIPASLGYGAQGSPPKIPPGATLKFKVEMVRFGDSDADDEDDEEYPGEDMGDDEEEEDGDVEEEGDEDEAGDEGEEGDEDEEGDEDEEGDEDE
;
A
#
# COMPACT_ATOMS: atom_id res chain seq x y z
N MET A 1 69.60 -19.09 9.90
CA MET A 1 68.21 -18.84 10.32
C MET A 1 67.64 -20.18 10.71
N ASP A 2 67.42 -20.36 12.00
CA ASP A 2 67.09 -21.66 12.58
C ASP A 2 65.64 -22.04 12.28
N ARG A 3 65.36 -23.35 12.17
CA ARG A 3 64.00 -23.86 11.90
C ARG A 3 62.99 -23.38 12.96
N LEU A 4 63.43 -23.20 14.21
CA LEU A 4 62.67 -22.58 15.29
C LEU A 4 62.27 -21.12 14.98
N VAL A 5 63.22 -20.30 14.49
CA VAL A 5 62.98 -18.88 14.19
C VAL A 5 62.05 -18.72 12.98
N MET A 6 62.23 -19.54 11.94
CA MET A 6 61.31 -19.54 10.79
C MET A 6 59.91 -20.04 11.17
N SER A 7 59.79 -21.05 12.03
CA SER A 7 58.48 -21.53 12.48
C SER A 7 57.75 -20.51 13.35
N LEU A 8 58.46 -19.75 14.20
CA LEU A 8 57.88 -18.63 14.96
C LEU A 8 57.42 -17.48 14.05
N LEU A 9 58.21 -17.13 13.02
CA LEU A 9 57.82 -16.11 12.03
C LEU A 9 56.59 -16.53 11.21
N MET A 10 56.46 -17.81 10.84
CA MET A 10 55.25 -18.30 10.16
C MET A 10 54.03 -18.33 11.10
N MET A 11 54.20 -18.71 12.37
CA MET A 11 53.09 -18.65 13.35
C MET A 11 52.61 -17.21 13.60
N LEU A 12 53.51 -16.22 13.57
CA LEU A 12 53.16 -14.80 13.68
C LEU A 12 52.45 -14.21 12.44
N MET A 13 52.53 -14.86 11.27
CA MET A 13 51.84 -14.41 10.04
C MET A 13 50.42 -14.99 9.87
N VAL A 14 50.01 -15.98 10.68
CA VAL A 14 48.73 -16.70 10.51
C VAL A 14 47.63 -16.22 11.48
N TRP A 15 47.92 -15.23 12.34
CA TRP A 15 46.97 -14.72 13.35
C TRP A 15 46.21 -13.44 12.97
N VAL A 16 46.32 -12.96 11.73
CA VAL A 16 45.51 -11.84 11.20
C VAL A 16 44.66 -12.30 10.01
N SER A 17 43.91 -13.37 10.21
CA SER A 17 42.74 -13.70 9.39
C SER A 17 41.44 -13.38 10.14
N TYR A 18 41.32 -12.14 10.63
CA TYR A 18 40.05 -11.57 11.07
C TYR A 18 39.16 -11.21 9.86
N GLY A 19 38.95 -12.21 9.01
CA GLY A 19 38.05 -12.20 7.85
C GLY A 19 36.65 -12.69 8.20
N LYS A 20 36.20 -12.50 9.45
CA LYS A 20 34.77 -12.59 9.75
C LYS A 20 34.13 -11.33 9.17
N GLY A 21 33.63 -11.46 7.94
CA GLY A 21 32.62 -10.52 7.45
C GLY A 21 31.50 -10.50 8.49
N ASP A 22 31.19 -9.30 8.99
CA ASP A 22 30.13 -9.17 9.97
C ASP A 22 28.81 -9.29 9.21
N GLU A 23 28.25 -10.49 9.27
CA GLU A 23 26.91 -10.84 8.81
C GLU A 23 25.91 -10.13 9.73
N THR A 24 25.86 -8.82 9.57
CA THR A 24 24.83 -7.98 10.15
C THR A 24 23.52 -8.43 9.56
N ASP A 25 22.73 -9.10 10.38
CA ASP A 25 21.31 -9.35 10.13
C ASP A 25 20.62 -7.98 10.11
N GLU A 26 20.74 -7.27 8.99
CA GLU A 26 20.22 -5.91 8.80
C GLU A 26 18.69 -5.99 8.83
N LYS A 27 18.09 -5.88 10.01
CA LYS A 27 16.64 -5.90 10.18
C LYS A 27 16.02 -4.60 9.69
N LEU A 28 14.78 -4.71 9.21
CA LEU A 28 13.90 -3.56 9.02
C LEU A 28 13.85 -2.72 10.30
N GLN A 29 14.23 -1.45 10.22
CA GLN A 29 14.15 -0.52 11.34
C GLN A 29 12.96 0.41 11.15
N MET A 30 12.05 0.42 12.13
CA MET A 30 10.84 1.24 12.12
C MET A 30 10.91 2.30 13.22
N GLY A 31 10.68 3.56 12.86
CA GLY A 31 10.45 4.65 13.80
C GLY A 31 9.16 5.40 13.43
N VAL A 32 8.40 5.85 14.42
CA VAL A 32 7.19 6.66 14.18
C VAL A 32 7.54 8.13 14.44
N LEU A 33 7.36 8.98 13.43
CA LEU A 33 7.70 10.41 13.46
C LEU A 33 6.52 11.27 13.95
N LYS A 34 5.29 10.85 13.63
CA LYS A 34 4.03 11.49 14.02
C LYS A 34 3.00 10.38 14.23
N ARG A 35 2.25 10.42 15.32
CA ARG A 35 1.02 9.64 15.50
C ARG A 35 -0.18 10.57 15.46
N PRO A 36 -1.35 10.14 14.95
CA PRO A 36 -2.60 10.84 15.22
C PRO A 36 -3.00 10.62 16.69
N GLU A 37 -3.83 11.51 17.23
CA GLU A 37 -4.35 11.40 18.61
C GLU A 37 -5.41 10.30 18.71
N HIS A 38 -6.22 10.13 17.66
CA HIS A 38 -7.23 9.09 17.53
C HIS A 38 -6.87 8.14 16.38
N CYS A 39 -7.15 6.85 16.56
CA CYS A 39 -6.93 5.83 15.55
C CYS A 39 -7.94 4.70 15.75
N VAL A 40 -9.00 4.72 14.92
CA VAL A 40 -10.10 3.75 14.96
C VAL A 40 -9.68 2.45 14.27
N ARG A 41 -9.42 2.49 12.95
CA ARG A 41 -8.87 1.37 12.17
C ARG A 41 -7.34 1.44 12.08
N ARG A 42 -6.69 0.28 12.14
CA ARG A 42 -5.25 0.08 11.91
C ARG A 42 -5.02 -0.83 10.71
N VAL A 43 -3.95 -0.57 9.96
CA VAL A 43 -3.57 -1.37 8.78
C VAL A 43 -3.34 -2.85 9.13
N LYS A 44 -4.16 -3.72 8.56
CA LYS A 44 -4.07 -5.19 8.56
C LYS A 44 -3.37 -5.68 7.27
N ASN A 45 -3.03 -6.97 7.18
CA ASN A 45 -2.68 -7.60 5.90
C ASN A 45 -3.97 -7.76 5.07
N GLY A 46 -3.92 -7.40 3.79
CA GLY A 46 -5.07 -7.40 2.88
C GLY A 46 -5.75 -6.04 2.75
N ASP A 47 -5.49 -5.07 3.64
CA ASP A 47 -6.00 -3.70 3.50
C ASP A 47 -5.42 -3.05 2.23
N VAL A 48 -6.25 -2.34 1.47
CA VAL A 48 -5.77 -1.36 0.49
C VAL A 48 -5.45 -0.07 1.24
N VAL A 49 -4.29 0.52 0.98
CA VAL A 49 -3.86 1.78 1.61
C VAL A 49 -3.43 2.79 0.57
N PHE A 50 -3.69 4.06 0.84
CA PHE A 50 -3.17 5.20 0.10
C PHE A 50 -2.12 5.90 0.97
N VAL A 51 -0.90 6.06 0.46
CA VAL A 51 0.23 6.62 1.21
C VAL A 51 0.99 7.66 0.39
N HIS A 52 1.48 8.71 1.05
CA HIS A 52 2.54 9.55 0.50
C HIS A 52 3.90 9.10 1.05
N TYR A 53 4.97 9.32 0.29
CA TYR A 53 6.33 8.96 0.71
C TYR A 53 7.43 9.81 0.07
N GLU A 54 8.59 9.80 0.73
CA GLU A 54 9.90 10.19 0.19
C GLU A 54 10.85 8.98 0.30
N GLY A 55 11.50 8.58 -0.80
CA GLY A 55 12.52 7.52 -0.85
C GLY A 55 13.92 8.09 -1.08
N LYS A 56 14.84 7.81 -0.15
CA LYS A 56 16.24 8.29 -0.16
C LYS A 56 17.22 7.13 0.07
N LEU A 57 18.38 7.17 -0.57
CA LEU A 57 19.47 6.21 -0.35
C LEU A 57 20.16 6.45 1.01
N ALA A 58 21.08 5.55 1.40
CA ALA A 58 21.77 5.62 2.68
C ALA A 58 22.62 6.90 2.88
N ASP A 59 23.12 7.51 1.81
CA ASP A 59 23.84 8.79 1.80
C ASP A 59 22.90 10.02 1.96
N GLY A 60 21.61 9.86 1.68
CA GLY A 60 20.60 10.91 1.66
C GLY A 60 20.11 11.30 0.26
N THR A 61 20.68 10.75 -0.81
CA THR A 61 20.31 11.03 -2.20
C THR A 61 18.86 10.58 -2.46
N PRO A 62 17.94 11.48 -2.88
CA PRO A 62 16.57 11.10 -3.21
C PRO A 62 16.53 10.29 -4.50
N PHE A 63 15.65 9.28 -4.54
CA PHE A 63 15.39 8.50 -5.76
C PHE A 63 13.92 8.60 -6.22
N ASP A 64 12.97 8.74 -5.31
CA ASP A 64 11.55 8.79 -5.64
C ASP A 64 10.72 9.50 -4.56
N SER A 65 9.57 10.05 -4.95
CA SER A 65 8.66 10.80 -4.08
C SER A 65 7.25 10.77 -4.69
N SER A 66 6.23 10.46 -3.88
CA SER A 66 4.84 10.64 -4.32
C SER A 66 4.46 12.12 -4.41
N TYR A 67 5.02 12.95 -3.52
CA TYR A 67 4.67 14.38 -3.45
C TYR A 67 5.10 15.13 -4.72
N GLU A 68 6.09 14.63 -5.47
CA GLU A 68 6.50 15.15 -6.79
C GLU A 68 5.49 14.83 -7.90
N ARG A 69 4.60 13.85 -7.70
CA ARG A 69 3.51 13.48 -8.61
C ARG A 69 2.15 14.07 -8.23
N GLY A 70 2.04 14.71 -7.08
CA GLY A 70 0.77 15.18 -6.51
C GLY A 70 0.00 14.08 -5.76
N ASP A 71 -0.19 12.91 -6.37
CA ASP A 71 -1.09 11.88 -5.84
C ASP A 71 -0.46 10.89 -4.82
N PRO A 72 -1.24 10.35 -3.87
CA PRO A 72 -0.82 9.22 -3.03
C PRO A 72 -0.65 7.95 -3.85
N PHE A 73 0.35 7.13 -3.50
CA PHE A 73 0.51 5.80 -4.06
C PHE A 73 -0.38 4.80 -3.33
N SER A 74 -1.07 3.93 -4.08
CA SER A 74 -1.98 2.92 -3.53
C SER A 74 -1.53 1.49 -3.83
N PHE A 75 -1.69 0.60 -2.84
CA PHE A 75 -1.39 -0.83 -2.97
C PHE A 75 -2.09 -1.64 -1.86
N LYS A 76 -2.08 -2.97 -1.98
CA LYS A 76 -2.64 -3.91 -1.00
C LYS A 76 -1.53 -4.45 -0.10
N VAL A 77 -1.62 -4.20 1.21
CA VAL A 77 -0.52 -4.43 2.18
C VAL A 77 -0.36 -5.90 2.51
N GLY A 78 0.87 -6.39 2.52
CA GLY A 78 1.22 -7.76 2.93
C GLY A 78 0.99 -8.82 1.84
N GLN A 79 0.88 -8.38 0.59
CA GLN A 79 0.51 -9.21 -0.58
C GLN A 79 1.65 -9.33 -1.62
N GLY A 80 2.86 -8.83 -1.33
CA GLY A 80 4.00 -8.88 -2.26
C GLY A 80 3.95 -7.86 -3.40
N MET A 81 3.00 -6.92 -3.36
CA MET A 81 2.83 -5.85 -4.37
C MET A 81 3.92 -4.77 -4.31
N VAL A 82 4.71 -4.74 -3.23
CA VAL A 82 5.79 -3.79 -2.96
C VAL A 82 6.99 -4.51 -2.33
N ILE A 83 8.10 -3.80 -2.12
CA ILE A 83 9.27 -4.36 -1.41
C ILE A 83 8.89 -4.85 0.00
N GLN A 84 9.48 -5.96 0.45
CA GLN A 84 9.09 -6.63 1.69
C GLN A 84 9.17 -5.74 2.94
N GLY A 85 10.09 -4.77 2.96
CA GLY A 85 10.21 -3.80 4.05
C GLY A 85 9.04 -2.81 4.16
N TRP A 86 8.23 -2.64 3.11
CA TRP A 86 6.97 -1.89 3.16
C TRP A 86 5.82 -2.77 3.66
N ASP A 87 5.68 -3.98 3.11
CA ASP A 87 4.67 -4.97 3.53
C ASP A 87 4.77 -5.29 5.03
N GLN A 88 5.98 -5.36 5.58
CA GLN A 88 6.22 -5.48 7.02
C GLN A 88 6.13 -4.13 7.75
N GLY A 89 6.57 -3.04 7.11
CA GLY A 89 6.81 -1.73 7.72
C GLY A 89 5.56 -0.86 7.96
N LEU A 90 4.49 -1.05 7.18
CA LEU A 90 3.27 -0.23 7.29
C LEU A 90 2.15 -0.88 8.12
N LEU A 91 2.30 -2.15 8.51
CA LEU A 91 1.32 -2.83 9.37
C LEU A 91 1.09 -2.08 10.69
N GLY A 92 -0.17 -2.00 11.11
CA GLY A 92 -0.59 -1.28 12.31
C GLY A 92 -0.57 0.25 12.21
N MET A 93 -0.27 0.85 11.04
CA MET A 93 -0.40 2.30 10.83
C MET A 93 -1.85 2.77 10.97
N CYS A 94 -1.99 4.07 11.19
CA CYS A 94 -3.26 4.80 11.26
C CYS A 94 -3.26 5.92 10.21
N PRO A 95 -4.42 6.37 9.71
CA PRO A 95 -4.53 7.62 8.96
C PRO A 95 -3.85 8.79 9.70
N GLY A 96 -3.00 9.53 8.99
CA GLY A 96 -2.19 10.62 9.55
C GLY A 96 -0.95 10.20 10.35
N GLU A 97 -0.68 8.90 10.55
CA GLU A 97 0.60 8.41 11.10
C GLU A 97 1.71 8.57 10.06
N ILE A 98 2.87 9.08 10.48
CA ILE A 98 4.08 9.18 9.66
C ILE A 98 5.15 8.27 10.25
N ARG A 99 5.67 7.34 9.44
CA ARG A 99 6.79 6.46 9.78
C ARG A 99 8.07 6.86 9.04
N LYS A 100 9.19 6.49 9.66
CA LYS A 100 10.50 6.35 9.03
C LYS A 100 10.85 4.87 8.98
N LEU A 101 11.12 4.36 7.79
CA LEU A 101 11.64 3.01 7.58
C LEU A 101 13.12 3.11 7.16
N ILE A 102 13.97 2.28 7.74
CA ILE A 102 15.30 1.98 7.18
C ILE A 102 15.24 0.52 6.76
N ILE A 103 15.31 0.30 5.44
CA ILE A 103 15.04 -0.98 4.80
C ILE A 103 16.36 -1.52 4.25
N PRO A 104 16.81 -2.71 4.69
CA PRO A 104 18.03 -3.32 4.18
C PRO A 104 17.88 -3.69 2.70
N ALA A 105 19.00 -3.93 2.01
CA ALA A 105 18.95 -4.44 0.65
C ALA A 105 18.12 -5.73 0.53
N SER A 106 18.22 -6.64 1.51
CA SER A 106 17.50 -7.92 1.58
C SER A 106 15.96 -7.81 1.61
N LEU A 107 15.42 -6.69 2.09
CA LEU A 107 13.97 -6.39 2.14
C LEU A 107 13.59 -5.27 1.15
N GLY A 108 14.53 -4.86 0.30
CA GLY A 108 14.42 -3.84 -0.75
C GLY A 108 14.61 -4.46 -2.13
N TYR A 109 15.61 -3.98 -2.88
CA TYR A 109 15.93 -4.43 -4.25
C TYR A 109 17.12 -5.41 -4.34
N GLY A 110 17.58 -5.92 -3.20
CA GLY A 110 18.60 -6.97 -3.12
C GLY A 110 19.94 -6.63 -3.77
N ALA A 111 20.63 -7.67 -4.23
CA ALA A 111 21.91 -7.56 -4.93
C ALA A 111 21.79 -7.03 -6.38
N GLN A 112 20.57 -6.85 -6.91
CA GLN A 112 20.34 -6.33 -8.26
C GLN A 112 20.15 -4.81 -8.27
N GLY A 113 19.53 -4.24 -7.23
CA GLY A 113 19.11 -2.85 -7.21
C GLY A 113 17.95 -2.58 -8.16
N SER A 114 17.71 -1.30 -8.47
CA SER A 114 16.78 -0.83 -9.49
C SER A 114 17.44 0.30 -10.29
N PRO A 115 18.22 -0.03 -11.34
CA PRO A 115 18.92 0.95 -12.15
C PRO A 115 17.97 1.91 -12.89
N PRO A 116 18.37 3.18 -13.14
CA PRO A 116 19.65 3.78 -12.77
C PRO A 116 19.68 4.32 -11.34
N LYS A 117 18.54 4.41 -10.65
CA LYS A 117 18.39 5.21 -9.42
C LYS A 117 18.84 4.52 -8.13
N ILE A 118 18.71 3.20 -8.05
CA ILE A 118 19.02 2.42 -6.84
C ILE A 118 20.10 1.39 -7.17
N PRO A 119 21.31 1.49 -6.61
CA PRO A 119 22.39 0.55 -6.91
C PRO A 119 22.18 -0.83 -6.25
N PRO A 120 22.87 -1.87 -6.74
CA PRO A 120 23.07 -3.14 -6.04
C PRO A 120 23.40 -2.97 -4.56
N GLY A 121 22.71 -3.72 -3.68
CA GLY A 121 23.01 -3.72 -2.24
C GLY A 121 22.61 -2.45 -1.48
N ALA A 122 21.76 -1.58 -2.05
CA ALA A 122 21.36 -0.34 -1.41
C ALA A 122 20.41 -0.54 -0.22
N THR A 123 20.83 -0.09 0.97
CA THR A 123 19.94 0.15 2.11
C THR A 123 19.19 1.48 1.91
N LEU A 124 17.86 1.41 2.01
CA LEU A 124 16.92 2.49 1.66
C LEU A 124 16.39 3.18 2.92
N LYS A 125 16.09 4.48 2.82
CA LYS A 125 15.48 5.30 3.87
C LYS A 125 14.18 5.90 3.33
N PHE A 126 13.05 5.45 3.87
CA PHE A 126 11.75 6.02 3.53
C PHE A 126 11.20 6.86 4.68
N LYS A 127 10.53 7.96 4.33
CA LYS A 127 9.50 8.61 5.15
C LYS A 127 8.16 8.25 4.47
N VAL A 128 7.21 7.70 5.21
CA VAL A 128 5.89 7.28 4.69
C VAL A 128 4.79 7.86 5.57
N GLU A 129 3.79 8.47 4.96
CA GLU A 129 2.59 9.05 5.59
C GLU A 129 1.36 8.29 5.09
N MET A 130 0.62 7.65 6.00
CA MET A 130 -0.61 6.95 5.63
C MET A 130 -1.75 7.96 5.55
N VAL A 131 -2.37 8.06 4.36
CA VAL A 131 -3.38 9.08 4.07
C VAL A 131 -4.77 8.55 4.41
N ARG A 132 -5.16 7.42 3.80
CA ARG A 132 -6.46 6.76 4.00
C ARG A 132 -6.37 5.27 3.66
N PHE A 133 -7.41 4.54 4.05
CA PHE A 133 -7.69 3.24 3.45
C PHE A 133 -8.25 3.44 2.04
N GLY A 134 -7.99 2.45 1.17
CA GLY A 134 -8.78 2.25 -0.01
C GLY A 134 -10.11 1.59 0.34
N ASP A 135 -11.07 1.77 -0.53
CA ASP A 135 -12.42 1.27 -0.40
C ASP A 135 -12.37 -0.25 -0.65
N SER A 136 -12.67 -1.04 0.39
CA SER A 136 -12.74 -2.50 0.35
C SER A 136 -14.15 -2.95 0.69
N ASP A 137 -14.73 -3.78 -0.18
CA ASP A 137 -16.12 -4.28 -0.12
C ASP A 137 -16.32 -5.34 1.00
N ALA A 138 -15.71 -5.12 2.17
CA ALA A 138 -15.46 -6.13 3.19
C ALA A 138 -15.32 -5.55 4.62
N ASP A 139 -15.81 -4.33 4.88
CA ASP A 139 -15.77 -3.68 6.20
C ASP A 139 -17.13 -3.05 6.61
N ASP A 140 -18.23 -3.48 5.96
CA ASP A 140 -19.64 -3.19 6.35
C ASP A 140 -20.31 -4.45 6.98
N GLU A 141 -19.58 -5.15 7.85
CA GLU A 141 -20.19 -5.92 8.94
C GLU A 141 -19.77 -5.23 10.25
N ASP A 142 -20.69 -4.46 10.83
CA ASP A 142 -20.53 -3.82 12.12
C ASP A 142 -20.69 -4.85 13.25
N ASP A 143 -19.62 -5.05 14.03
CA ASP A 143 -19.53 -5.93 15.21
C ASP A 143 -20.45 -5.46 16.40
N GLU A 144 -21.59 -4.80 16.15
CA GLU A 144 -22.61 -4.54 17.16
C GLU A 144 -23.46 -5.80 17.40
N GLU A 145 -22.84 -6.80 18.05
CA GLU A 145 -23.56 -7.90 18.72
C GLU A 145 -24.42 -7.32 19.85
N TYR A 146 -25.61 -6.81 19.51
CA TYR A 146 -26.61 -6.39 20.50
C TYR A 146 -26.99 -7.59 21.37
N PRO A 147 -26.71 -7.59 22.69
CA PRO A 147 -27.29 -8.56 23.58
C PRO A 147 -28.78 -8.26 23.64
N GLY A 148 -29.61 -9.12 23.03
CA GLY A 148 -31.03 -8.85 22.82
C GLY A 148 -31.74 -8.45 24.11
N GLU A 149 -32.25 -7.21 24.16
CA GLU A 149 -33.04 -6.73 25.29
C GLU A 149 -34.41 -7.40 25.25
N ASP A 150 -34.56 -8.41 26.11
CA ASP A 150 -35.81 -9.09 26.46
C ASP A 150 -36.79 -8.11 27.13
N MET A 151 -37.46 -7.30 26.31
CA MET A 151 -38.66 -6.53 26.70
C MET A 151 -39.89 -7.31 26.24
N GLY A 152 -40.56 -7.93 27.21
CA GLY A 152 -41.67 -8.85 27.00
C GLY A 152 -43.04 -8.20 26.79
N ASP A 153 -44.08 -8.98 27.10
CA ASP A 153 -45.50 -8.71 26.89
C ASP A 153 -45.98 -7.30 27.29
N ASP A 154 -46.85 -6.71 26.47
CA ASP A 154 -48.24 -6.42 26.90
C ASP A 154 -49.18 -6.23 25.68
N GLU A 155 -50.07 -7.22 25.51
CA GLU A 155 -51.45 -7.25 24.99
C GLU A 155 -52.01 -6.17 24.02
N GLU A 156 -52.56 -6.66 22.87
CA GLU A 156 -53.91 -6.40 22.30
C GLU A 156 -54.39 -4.95 21.97
N GLU A 157 -55.32 -4.65 21.04
CA GLU A 157 -55.97 -5.27 19.85
C GLU A 157 -56.77 -4.11 19.17
N GLU A 158 -56.94 -4.09 17.83
CA GLU A 158 -58.19 -3.68 17.14
C GLU A 158 -58.07 -3.80 15.60
N ASP A 159 -59.22 -3.99 14.96
CA ASP A 159 -59.48 -4.56 13.64
C ASP A 159 -59.62 -3.53 12.48
N GLY A 160 -59.60 -4.01 11.22
CA GLY A 160 -59.66 -3.10 10.06
C GLY A 160 -59.60 -3.71 8.64
N ASP A 161 -60.24 -4.85 8.37
CA ASP A 161 -60.38 -5.39 7.00
C ASP A 161 -61.24 -4.49 6.08
N VAL A 162 -60.99 -4.48 4.75
CA VAL A 162 -62.00 -4.39 3.65
C VAL A 162 -61.39 -4.43 2.23
N GLU A 163 -62.13 -5.05 1.28
CA GLU A 163 -61.86 -5.22 -0.17
C GLU A 163 -62.79 -4.28 -1.01
N GLU A 164 -62.86 -4.19 -2.36
CA GLU A 164 -62.49 -5.04 -3.51
C GLU A 164 -62.10 -4.15 -4.74
N GLU A 165 -61.02 -4.49 -5.47
CA GLU A 165 -60.89 -4.42 -6.96
C GLU A 165 -61.03 -3.09 -7.78
N GLY A 166 -60.67 -3.18 -9.08
CA GLY A 166 -61.03 -2.24 -10.17
C GLY A 166 -59.99 -1.16 -10.56
N ASP A 167 -59.68 -0.89 -11.84
CA ASP A 167 -60.08 -1.54 -13.11
C ASP A 167 -59.01 -1.31 -14.20
N GLU A 168 -59.07 -2.09 -15.29
CA GLU A 168 -58.22 -2.01 -16.48
C GLU A 168 -58.68 -0.92 -17.47
N ASP A 169 -57.77 -0.32 -18.26
CA ASP A 169 -58.13 0.37 -19.52
C ASP A 169 -56.93 0.43 -20.50
N GLU A 170 -57.20 0.41 -21.82
CA GLU A 170 -56.21 0.12 -22.88
C GLU A 170 -55.80 1.31 -23.78
N ALA A 171 -54.61 1.14 -24.41
CA ALA A 171 -54.25 1.51 -25.79
C ALA A 171 -54.00 2.97 -26.24
N GLY A 172 -53.00 3.10 -27.14
CA GLY A 172 -52.83 4.19 -28.13
C GLY A 172 -51.69 5.19 -27.85
N ASP A 173 -51.03 5.77 -28.88
CA ASP A 173 -50.91 5.33 -30.27
C ASP A 173 -49.64 5.86 -31.00
N GLU A 174 -49.31 5.16 -32.08
CA GLU A 174 -48.57 5.49 -33.34
C GLU A 174 -47.51 6.64 -33.46
N GLY A 175 -46.41 6.32 -34.17
CA GLY A 175 -45.55 7.29 -34.91
C GLY A 175 -44.28 7.83 -34.20
N GLU A 176 -43.23 8.26 -34.91
CA GLU A 176 -42.84 8.05 -36.32
C GLU A 176 -41.30 8.24 -36.48
N GLU A 177 -40.79 8.07 -37.71
CA GLU A 177 -39.39 7.88 -38.12
C GLU A 177 -38.45 9.10 -37.93
N GLY A 178 -37.13 8.88 -38.05
CA GLY A 178 -36.11 9.93 -37.89
C GLY A 178 -34.66 9.51 -38.14
N ASP A 179 -34.38 8.78 -39.23
CA ASP A 179 -33.02 8.54 -39.71
C ASP A 179 -32.50 9.78 -40.49
N GLU A 180 -31.42 10.41 -40.04
CA GLU A 180 -30.59 11.30 -40.87
C GLU A 180 -29.10 11.00 -40.61
N ASP A 181 -28.43 10.40 -41.60
CA ASP A 181 -26.97 10.32 -41.68
C ASP A 181 -26.39 11.71 -42.02
N GLU A 182 -25.26 12.10 -41.43
CA GLU A 182 -24.32 12.98 -42.12
C GLU A 182 -22.86 12.61 -41.79
N GLU A 183 -22.08 12.37 -42.84
CA GLU A 183 -20.66 12.00 -42.77
C GLU A 183 -19.78 13.24 -42.57
N GLY A 184 -18.59 13.07 -41.99
CA GLY A 184 -17.71 14.17 -41.59
C GLY A 184 -16.23 13.82 -41.63
N ASP A 185 -15.75 13.30 -42.76
CA ASP A 185 -14.33 13.15 -43.04
C ASP A 185 -13.66 14.52 -43.24
N GLU A 186 -12.68 14.88 -42.40
CA GLU A 186 -11.63 15.84 -42.74
C GLU A 186 -10.26 15.25 -42.36
N ASP A 187 -9.61 14.60 -43.34
CA ASP A 187 -8.16 14.38 -43.36
C ASP A 187 -7.43 15.72 -43.59
N GLU A 188 -6.37 15.99 -42.84
CA GLU A 188 -5.07 16.57 -43.29
C GLU A 188 -4.12 16.61 -42.05
N GLU A 189 -2.92 16.02 -42.14
CA GLU A 189 -1.64 16.69 -42.43
C GLU A 189 -1.27 17.84 -41.45
N GLY A 190 -0.05 17.92 -40.91
CA GLY A 190 1.14 17.08 -41.12
C GLY A 190 2.31 17.48 -40.20
N ASP A 191 3.41 17.91 -40.81
CA ASP A 191 4.61 18.51 -40.21
C ASP A 191 5.44 17.62 -39.23
N GLU A 192 6.31 16.84 -39.85
CA GLU A 192 7.62 16.44 -39.30
C GLU A 192 8.47 17.69 -38.95
N ASP A 193 9.29 17.63 -37.89
CA ASP A 193 10.53 18.46 -37.82
C ASP A 193 11.55 17.87 -36.81
N GLU A 194 12.83 18.07 -37.12
CA GLU A 194 14.09 17.37 -36.70
C GLU A 194 14.29 16.88 -35.24
#